data_AF-A0A7J6QPC8-F1
#
_entry.id   AF-A0A7J6QPC8-F1
#
_cell.length_a   1.000
_cell.length_b   1.000
_cell.length_c   1.000
_cell.angle_alpha   90.00
_cell.angle_beta   90.00
_cell.angle_gamma   90.00
#
_symmetry.space_group_name_H-M   'P 1'
#
loop_
_entity.id
_entity.type
_entity.pdbx_description
1 polymer ?
#
loop_
_entity_poly.entity_id
_entity_poly.type
_entity_poly.pdbx_seq_one_letter_code
_entity_poly.pdbx_strand_id
1 'polypeptide(L)'
;MGQRDSGVEVLPTEVSAEGACSATGIKLRSIDITDEELHELSDLTERLATQDLSEEQKQKFLDLKNYLDSQSTPATIIVDAANIGHMNQNYADGFFQHSQIDDVVEHFTKEGKKVLVILHSKWLEQGLDLTVGTGPLAKKRRKIASKQKQKLARLDGSFAPELDPELTSSSAPVNGSTPDSADESATSKPQSSHTSDEDDIEELSDEKRSKYDELIKKYDDKWTKQNEDKDSLFELYRVPPRANDDWFWM
;
A
#
# COMPACT_ATOMS: atom_id res chain seq x y z
N MET A 1 18.11 -13.08 41.80
CA MET A 1 16.70 -13.51 41.66
C MET A 1 15.84 -12.41 42.26
N GLY A 2 15.15 -11.61 41.45
CA GLY A 2 14.32 -10.51 41.94
C GLY A 2 13.07 -11.06 42.63
N GLN A 3 12.81 -10.61 43.86
CA GLN A 3 11.56 -10.87 44.57
C GLN A 3 10.40 -10.35 43.72
N ARG A 4 9.43 -11.23 43.41
CA ARG A 4 8.15 -10.81 42.81
C ARG A 4 7.31 -10.19 43.92
N ASP A 5 6.83 -8.96 43.71
CA ASP A 5 5.88 -8.31 44.62
C ASP A 5 4.63 -9.18 44.77
N SER A 6 4.28 -9.52 46.01
CA SER A 6 3.24 -10.49 46.37
C SER A 6 1.79 -10.00 46.18
N GLY A 7 1.59 -8.96 45.37
CA GLY A 7 0.29 -8.34 45.12
C GLY A 7 0.00 -8.02 43.65
N VAL A 8 0.87 -8.41 42.73
CA VAL A 8 0.68 -8.18 41.29
C VAL A 8 0.31 -9.50 40.62
N GLU A 9 -0.91 -9.57 40.11
CA GLU A 9 -1.37 -10.65 39.25
C GLU A 9 -1.08 -10.30 37.80
N VAL A 10 -0.43 -11.21 37.07
CA VAL A 10 -0.10 -11.04 35.65
C VAL A 10 -0.89 -12.07 34.87
N LEU A 11 -1.85 -11.58 34.08
CA LEU A 11 -2.73 -12.42 33.26
C LEU A 11 -2.62 -12.02 31.79
N PRO A 12 -2.49 -12.98 30.85
CA PRO A 12 -2.72 -12.71 29.45
C PRO A 12 -4.19 -12.36 29.23
N THR A 13 -4.45 -11.31 28.46
CA THR A 13 -5.80 -10.77 28.28
C THR A 13 -5.90 -10.07 26.92
N GLU A 14 -7.12 -9.97 26.39
CA GLU A 14 -7.42 -9.27 25.15
C GLU A 14 -7.94 -7.86 25.43
N VAL A 15 -7.76 -6.99 24.43
CA VAL A 15 -8.28 -5.63 24.41
C VAL A 15 -9.38 -5.54 23.36
N SER A 16 -10.54 -5.01 23.74
CA SER A 16 -11.68 -4.80 22.84
C SER A 16 -11.40 -3.73 21.76
N ALA A 17 -12.24 -3.67 20.73
CA ALA A 17 -12.15 -2.66 19.68
C ALA A 17 -12.25 -1.22 20.22
N GLU A 18 -12.95 -1.04 21.34
CA GLU A 18 -13.09 0.24 22.04
C GLU A 18 -11.90 0.55 22.97
N GLY A 19 -10.90 -0.33 23.02
CA GLY A 19 -9.67 -0.17 23.79
C GLY A 19 -9.78 -0.60 25.25
N ALA A 20 -10.81 -1.36 25.66
CA ALA A 20 -10.95 -1.83 27.04
C ALA A 20 -10.31 -3.21 27.27
N CYS A 21 -9.52 -3.34 28.33
CA CYS A 21 -8.89 -4.58 28.78
C CYS A 21 -9.93 -5.54 29.37
N SER A 22 -9.97 -6.79 28.92
CA SER A 22 -10.96 -7.78 29.37
C SER A 22 -10.73 -8.28 30.81
N ALA A 23 -9.49 -8.27 31.32
CA ALA A 23 -9.19 -8.70 32.69
C ALA A 23 -9.51 -7.63 33.76
N THR A 24 -9.32 -6.34 33.44
CA THR A 24 -9.46 -5.25 34.42
C THR A 24 -10.65 -4.34 34.15
N GLY A 25 -11.24 -4.39 32.95
CA GLY A 25 -12.23 -3.44 32.49
C GLY A 25 -11.69 -2.02 32.23
N ILE A 26 -10.38 -1.79 32.41
CA ILE A 26 -9.76 -0.48 32.24
C ILE A 26 -9.59 -0.17 30.75
N LYS A 27 -9.98 1.04 30.34
CA LYS A 27 -9.79 1.55 28.99
C LYS A 27 -8.37 2.10 28.82
N LEU A 28 -7.69 1.67 27.77
CA LEU A 28 -6.40 2.19 27.37
C LEU A 28 -6.52 3.67 26.96
N ARG A 29 -5.49 4.44 27.25
CA ARG A 29 -5.40 5.86 26.86
C ARG A 29 -4.86 5.95 25.43
N SER A 30 -5.46 6.80 24.60
CA SER A 30 -4.79 7.28 23.37
C SER A 30 -3.54 8.06 23.77
N ILE A 31 -2.44 7.82 23.08
CA ILE A 31 -1.22 8.61 23.26
C ILE A 31 -1.08 9.41 21.98
N ASP A 32 -1.22 10.72 22.12
CA ASP A 32 -1.05 11.66 21.02
C ASP A 32 0.41 12.12 21.00
N ILE A 33 0.90 12.46 19.79
CA ILE A 33 2.22 13.07 19.58
C ILE A 33 2.22 14.47 20.21
N THR A 34 3.34 14.90 20.81
CA THR A 34 3.41 16.26 21.37
C THR A 34 3.55 17.30 20.26
N ASP A 35 3.23 18.56 20.56
CA ASP A 35 3.38 19.65 19.59
C ASP A 35 4.84 19.82 19.15
N GLU A 36 5.80 19.58 20.04
CA GLU A 36 7.23 19.63 19.74
C GLU A 36 7.65 18.50 18.78
N GLU A 37 7.22 17.26 19.05
CA GLU A 37 7.50 16.11 18.19
C GLU A 37 6.84 16.28 16.82
N LEU A 38 5.63 16.84 16.78
CA LEU A 38 4.90 17.14 15.54
C LEU A 38 5.61 18.22 14.72
N HIS A 39 6.11 19.28 15.36
CA HIS A 39 6.87 20.32 14.68
C HIS A 39 8.18 19.77 14.12
N GLU A 40 8.91 18.96 14.89
CA GLU A 40 10.15 18.33 14.43
C GLU A 40 9.89 17.40 13.23
N LEU A 41 8.82 16.61 13.29
CA LEU A 41 8.40 15.76 12.18
C LEU A 41 8.07 16.60 10.94
N SER A 42 7.30 17.68 11.09
CA SER A 42 6.97 18.60 10.00
C SER A 42 8.22 19.19 9.34
N ASP A 43 9.20 19.64 10.14
CA ASP A 43 10.46 20.20 9.62
C ASP A 43 11.32 19.16 8.90
N LEU A 44 11.34 17.92 9.38
CA LEU A 44 12.03 16.80 8.73
C LEU A 44 11.38 16.46 7.40
N THR A 45 10.07 16.35 7.40
CA THR A 45 9.22 16.11 6.23
C THR A 45 9.44 17.16 5.16
N GLU A 46 9.36 18.46 5.51
CA GLU A 46 9.53 19.54 4.55
C GLU A 46 10.92 19.52 3.93
N ARG A 47 11.94 19.24 4.74
CA ARG A 47 13.30 19.06 4.22
C ARG A 47 13.39 17.88 3.27
N LEU A 48 12.82 16.73 3.59
CA LEU A 48 12.83 15.56 2.71
C LEU A 48 12.06 15.79 1.41
N ALA A 49 10.90 16.43 1.49
CA ALA A 49 10.07 16.77 0.33
C ALA A 49 10.79 17.75 -0.61
N THR A 50 11.56 18.70 -0.06
CA THR A 50 12.24 19.75 -0.84
C THR A 50 13.72 19.47 -1.14
N GLN A 51 14.28 18.41 -0.57
CA GLN A 51 15.66 18.00 -0.79
C GLN A 51 15.87 17.64 -2.28
N ASP A 52 16.96 18.12 -2.85
CA ASP A 52 17.38 17.87 -4.23
C ASP A 52 16.38 18.31 -5.32
N LEU A 53 15.38 19.14 -4.96
CA LEU A 53 14.46 19.76 -5.90
C LEU A 53 15.05 21.01 -6.57
N SER A 54 14.63 21.26 -7.81
CA SER A 54 14.88 22.56 -8.45
C SER A 54 14.08 23.67 -7.75
N GLU A 55 14.52 24.92 -7.89
CA GLU A 55 13.79 26.06 -7.32
C GLU A 55 12.33 26.15 -7.81
N GLU A 56 12.06 25.76 -9.07
CA GLU A 56 10.69 25.67 -9.60
C GLU A 56 9.85 24.63 -8.85
N GLN A 57 10.44 23.47 -8.52
CA GLN A 57 9.73 22.40 -7.82
C GLN A 57 9.52 22.74 -6.33
N LYS A 58 10.50 23.40 -5.70
CA LYS A 58 10.33 23.95 -4.35
C LYS A 58 9.22 24.98 -4.30
N GLN A 59 9.12 25.84 -5.30
CA GLN A 59 8.03 26.82 -5.39
C GLN A 59 6.66 26.13 -5.44
N LYS A 60 6.52 25.04 -6.20
CA LYS A 60 5.26 24.26 -6.23
C LYS A 60 4.89 23.67 -4.85
N PHE A 61 5.88 23.23 -4.07
CA PHE A 61 5.67 22.78 -2.70
C PHE A 61 5.26 23.93 -1.77
N LEU A 62 5.87 25.12 -1.92
CA LEU A 62 5.46 26.32 -1.17
C LEU A 62 4.05 26.79 -1.55
N ASP A 63 3.69 26.72 -2.84
CA ASP A 63 2.35 27.06 -3.32
C ASP A 63 1.29 26.14 -2.69
N LEU A 64 1.62 24.86 -2.49
CA LEU A 64 0.78 23.93 -1.71
C LEU A 64 0.63 24.38 -0.25
N LYS A 65 1.73 24.66 0.45
CA LYS A 65 1.67 25.11 1.85
C LYS A 65 0.80 26.35 2.00
N ASN A 66 1.05 27.35 1.14
CA ASN A 66 0.26 28.57 1.10
C ASN A 66 -1.22 28.30 0.79
N TYR A 67 -1.50 27.36 -0.12
CA TYR A 67 -2.86 26.95 -0.42
C TYR A 67 -3.55 26.34 0.81
N LEU A 68 -2.90 25.41 1.52
CA LEU A 68 -3.44 24.81 2.75
C LEU A 68 -3.67 25.85 3.84
N ASP A 69 -2.74 26.79 4.02
CA ASP A 69 -2.84 27.87 5.01
C ASP A 69 -3.92 28.89 4.66
N SER A 70 -4.23 29.07 3.37
CA SER A 70 -5.25 30.02 2.90
C SER A 70 -6.68 29.54 3.13
N GLN A 71 -6.89 28.27 3.48
CA GLN A 71 -8.20 27.68 3.67
C GLN A 71 -8.89 28.24 4.92
N SER A 72 -10.10 28.79 4.75
CA SER A 72 -10.90 29.32 5.87
C SER A 72 -11.34 28.23 6.86
N THR A 73 -11.37 26.98 6.41
CA THR A 73 -11.70 25.82 7.23
C THR A 73 -10.76 24.67 6.86
N PRO A 74 -9.91 24.22 7.79
CA PRO A 74 -9.03 23.09 7.57
C PRO A 74 -9.82 21.84 7.21
N ALA A 75 -9.29 21.04 6.28
CA ALA A 75 -9.85 19.74 5.98
C ALA A 75 -9.68 18.82 7.20
N THR A 76 -10.76 18.13 7.57
CA THR A 76 -10.74 17.14 8.66
C THR A 76 -10.24 15.78 8.19
N ILE A 77 -10.33 15.52 6.88
CA ILE A 77 -9.93 14.27 6.24
C ILE A 77 -9.08 14.62 5.03
N ILE A 78 -7.89 14.04 4.96
CA ILE A 78 -7.00 14.12 3.80
C ILE A 78 -6.99 12.73 3.14
N VAL A 79 -7.20 12.69 1.83
CA VAL A 79 -7.43 11.46 1.07
C VAL A 79 -6.30 11.23 0.08
N ASP A 80 -5.60 10.10 0.23
CA ASP A 80 -4.68 9.57 -0.78
C ASP A 80 -5.45 8.93 -1.92
N ALA A 81 -5.81 9.78 -2.88
CA ALA A 81 -6.62 9.38 -4.00
C ALA A 81 -5.88 8.38 -4.91
N ALA A 82 -4.56 8.49 -5.02
CA ALA A 82 -3.75 7.57 -5.81
C ALA A 82 -3.80 6.16 -5.21
N ASN A 83 -3.63 6.05 -3.88
CA ASN A 83 -3.71 4.79 -3.17
C ASN A 83 -5.11 4.16 -3.25
N ILE A 84 -6.15 4.96 -3.00
CA ILE A 84 -7.55 4.49 -3.04
C ILE A 84 -7.93 4.03 -4.44
N GLY A 85 -7.61 4.81 -5.47
CA GLY A 85 -7.92 4.44 -6.86
C GLY A 85 -7.15 3.21 -7.35
N HIS A 86 -6.07 2.81 -6.68
CA HIS A 86 -5.34 1.57 -6.94
C HIS A 86 -5.66 0.44 -5.94
N MET A 87 -6.55 0.67 -4.98
CA MET A 87 -6.88 -0.33 -3.97
C MET A 87 -7.48 -1.58 -4.61
N ASN A 88 -6.84 -2.72 -4.36
CA ASN A 88 -7.17 -4.03 -4.95
C ASN A 88 -7.09 -4.08 -6.49
N GLN A 89 -6.28 -3.22 -7.11
CA GLN A 89 -6.07 -3.20 -8.58
C GLN A 89 -4.78 -3.90 -9.04
N ASN A 90 -4.14 -4.71 -8.19
CA ASN A 90 -2.88 -5.39 -8.50
C ASN A 90 -3.08 -6.70 -9.29
N TYR A 91 -3.83 -6.68 -10.39
CA TYR A 91 -4.05 -7.82 -11.29
C TYR A 91 -3.86 -7.41 -12.76
N ALA A 92 -3.83 -8.37 -13.69
CA ALA A 92 -3.41 -8.17 -15.08
C ALA A 92 -4.19 -7.05 -15.81
N ASP A 93 -5.48 -6.92 -15.51
CA ASP A 93 -6.39 -5.91 -16.06
C ASP A 93 -6.80 -4.84 -15.03
N GLY A 94 -6.07 -4.74 -13.92
CA GLY A 94 -6.36 -3.73 -12.90
C GLY A 94 -6.15 -2.33 -13.46
N PHE A 95 -6.95 -1.37 -13.01
CA PHE A 95 -6.89 0.01 -13.51
C PHE A 95 -7.25 1.00 -12.40
N PHE A 96 -6.85 2.25 -12.57
CA PHE A 96 -7.20 3.32 -11.64
C PHE A 96 -8.71 3.57 -11.59
N GLN A 97 -9.34 3.42 -10.42
CA GLN A 97 -10.79 3.55 -10.26
C GLN A 97 -11.20 4.83 -9.52
N HIS A 98 -11.69 5.83 -10.25
CA HIS A 98 -12.23 7.06 -9.65
C HIS A 98 -13.47 6.83 -8.77
N SER A 99 -14.25 5.78 -9.03
CA SER A 99 -15.41 5.43 -8.20
C SER A 99 -15.03 5.06 -6.77
N GLN A 100 -13.86 4.44 -6.55
CA GLN A 100 -13.39 4.13 -5.19
C GLN A 100 -13.12 5.41 -4.39
N ILE A 101 -12.66 6.47 -5.06
CA ILE A 101 -12.43 7.78 -4.44
C ILE A 101 -13.76 8.43 -4.09
N ASP A 102 -14.74 8.39 -5.01
CA ASP A 102 -16.10 8.86 -4.76
C ASP A 102 -16.72 8.21 -3.53
N ASP A 103 -16.60 6.89 -3.37
CA ASP A 103 -17.17 6.15 -2.24
C ASP A 103 -16.61 6.66 -0.89
N VAL A 104 -15.30 6.92 -0.82
CA VAL A 104 -14.62 7.46 0.37
C VAL A 104 -15.04 8.90 0.65
N VAL A 105 -15.09 9.75 -0.39
CA VAL A 105 -15.54 11.14 -0.28
C VAL A 105 -16.99 11.19 0.20
N GLU A 106 -17.88 10.41 -0.41
CA GLU A 106 -19.30 10.37 -0.08
C GLU A 106 -19.52 9.90 1.36
N HIS A 107 -18.76 8.90 1.82
CA HIS A 107 -18.83 8.42 3.20
C HIS A 107 -18.56 9.54 4.21
N PHE A 108 -17.44 10.25 4.07
CA PHE A 108 -17.06 11.29 5.04
C PHE A 108 -17.87 12.58 4.89
N THR A 109 -18.24 12.98 3.68
CA THR A 109 -19.10 14.15 3.47
C THR A 109 -20.50 13.95 4.05
N LYS A 110 -21.05 12.71 4.02
CA LYS A 110 -22.30 12.36 4.72
C LYS A 110 -22.20 12.48 6.24
N GLU A 111 -21.00 12.30 6.81
CA GLU A 111 -20.73 12.55 8.22
C GLU A 111 -20.51 14.04 8.54
N GLY A 112 -20.63 14.93 7.55
CA GLY A 112 -20.41 16.38 7.72
C GLY A 112 -18.93 16.76 7.82
N LYS A 113 -18.01 15.89 7.39
CA LYS A 113 -16.56 16.14 7.43
C LYS A 113 -16.10 16.79 6.14
N LYS A 114 -15.21 17.78 6.25
CA LYS A 114 -14.52 18.39 5.10
C LYS A 114 -13.40 17.46 4.64
N VAL A 115 -13.40 17.12 3.36
CA VAL A 115 -12.51 16.15 2.71
C VAL A 115 -11.66 16.86 1.67
N LEU A 116 -10.34 16.75 1.81
CA LEU A 116 -9.36 17.18 0.82
C LEU A 116 -8.81 15.97 0.08
N VAL A 117 -9.06 15.90 -1.22
CA VAL A 117 -8.54 14.87 -2.12
C VAL A 117 -7.28 15.37 -2.78
N ILE A 118 -6.18 14.65 -2.61
CA ILE A 118 -4.89 14.95 -3.24
C ILE A 118 -4.68 13.97 -4.38
N LEU A 119 -4.61 14.47 -5.61
CA LEU A 119 -4.48 13.62 -6.79
C LEU A 119 -3.60 14.27 -7.86
N HIS A 120 -2.65 13.49 -8.41
CA HIS A 120 -1.80 13.96 -9.50
C HIS A 120 -2.59 14.18 -10.81
N SER A 121 -2.31 15.29 -11.50
CA SER A 121 -3.02 15.71 -12.72
C SER A 121 -3.07 14.62 -13.81
N LYS A 122 -2.01 13.81 -13.93
CA LYS A 122 -1.96 12.60 -14.77
C LYS A 122 -3.18 11.67 -14.63
N TRP A 123 -3.81 11.59 -13.47
CA TRP A 123 -4.98 10.72 -13.26
C TRP A 123 -6.30 11.35 -13.75
N LEU A 124 -6.22 12.58 -14.26
CA LEU A 124 -7.30 13.38 -14.84
C LEU A 124 -7.01 13.72 -16.31
N GLU A 125 -5.88 13.29 -16.85
CA GLU A 125 -5.46 13.55 -18.24
C GLU A 125 -6.01 12.47 -19.19
N GLN A 126 -6.61 12.91 -20.29
CA GLN A 126 -7.10 12.02 -21.36
C GLN A 126 -5.95 11.38 -22.14
N GLY A 127 -6.15 10.18 -22.66
CA GLY A 127 -5.20 9.44 -23.50
C GLY A 127 -4.13 8.68 -22.71
N LEU A 128 -4.19 8.66 -21.38
CA LEU A 128 -3.26 7.91 -20.55
C LEU A 128 -3.78 6.50 -20.25
N ASP A 129 -2.86 5.55 -20.32
CA ASP A 129 -3.13 4.19 -19.88
C ASP A 129 -3.18 4.13 -18.35
N LEU A 130 -4.40 3.99 -17.83
CA LEU A 130 -4.70 3.89 -16.40
C LEU A 130 -4.50 2.48 -15.84
N THR A 131 -4.11 1.50 -16.66
CA THR A 131 -3.93 0.13 -16.21
C THR A 131 -2.70 -0.03 -15.33
N VAL A 132 -2.82 -0.87 -14.31
CA VAL A 132 -1.78 -1.14 -13.34
C VAL A 132 -0.71 -1.98 -14.00
N GLY A 133 0.38 -1.32 -14.39
CA GLY A 133 1.63 -1.99 -14.68
C GLY A 133 1.89 -2.37 -16.14
N THR A 134 1.25 -1.73 -17.10
CA THR A 134 1.49 -1.92 -18.55
C THR A 134 2.66 -1.09 -19.10
N GLY A 135 3.10 -0.06 -18.38
CA GLY A 135 4.22 0.79 -18.80
C GLY A 135 5.60 0.07 -18.83
N PRO A 136 6.58 0.56 -19.62
CA PRO A 136 7.95 0.02 -19.67
C PRO A 136 8.61 -0.11 -18.28
N LEU A 137 8.28 0.81 -17.37
CA LEU A 137 8.77 0.83 -15.99
C LEU A 137 8.18 -0.29 -15.12
N ALA A 138 6.94 -0.69 -15.37
CA ALA A 138 6.31 -1.81 -14.67
C ALA A 138 6.87 -3.16 -15.13
N LYS A 139 7.25 -3.27 -16.42
CA LYS A 139 8.05 -4.42 -16.91
C LYS A 139 9.41 -4.49 -16.20
N LYS A 140 10.06 -3.35 -15.96
CA LYS A 140 11.31 -3.28 -15.18
C LYS A 140 11.11 -3.69 -13.72
N ARG A 141 10.03 -3.23 -13.07
CA ARG A 141 9.65 -3.62 -11.69
C ARG A 141 9.36 -5.13 -11.58
N ARG A 142 8.57 -5.70 -12.50
CA ARG A 142 8.32 -7.16 -12.57
C ARG A 142 9.61 -7.97 -12.76
N LYS A 143 10.53 -7.50 -13.62
CA LYS A 143 11.85 -8.13 -13.84
C LYS A 143 12.77 -8.05 -12.61
N ILE A 144 12.67 -7.01 -11.80
CA ILE A 144 13.45 -6.87 -10.56
C ILE A 144 12.89 -7.80 -9.48
N ALA A 145 11.55 -7.81 -9.31
CA ALA A 145 10.87 -8.68 -8.35
C ALA A 145 11.09 -10.17 -8.66
N SER A 146 11.06 -10.57 -9.95
CA SER A 146 11.35 -11.95 -10.35
C SER A 146 12.80 -12.35 -10.10
N LYS A 147 13.77 -11.45 -10.34
CA LYS A 147 15.19 -11.67 -10.01
C LYS A 147 15.44 -11.79 -8.50
N GLN A 148 14.76 -10.98 -7.68
CA GLN A 148 14.84 -11.09 -6.22
C GLN A 148 14.22 -12.40 -5.71
N LYS A 149 13.07 -12.81 -6.25
CA LYS A 149 12.42 -14.08 -5.90
C LYS A 149 13.27 -15.29 -6.30
N GLN A 150 13.92 -15.27 -7.47
CA GLN A 150 14.90 -16.29 -7.87
C GLN A 150 16.16 -16.29 -6.99
N LYS A 151 16.61 -15.12 -6.52
CA LYS A 151 17.76 -15.01 -5.61
C LYS A 151 17.44 -15.55 -4.21
N LEU A 152 16.24 -15.28 -3.67
CA LEU A 152 15.77 -15.89 -2.43
C LEU A 152 15.61 -17.42 -2.56
N ALA A 153 15.02 -17.89 -3.66
CA ALA A 153 14.87 -19.33 -3.91
C ALA A 153 16.21 -20.08 -4.05
N ARG A 154 17.29 -19.38 -4.43
CA ARG A 154 18.66 -19.94 -4.46
C ARG A 154 19.35 -19.95 -3.09
N LEU A 155 18.91 -19.11 -2.15
CA LEU A 155 19.45 -19.04 -0.80
C LEU A 155 18.80 -20.06 0.16
N ASP A 156 17.65 -20.61 -0.20
CA ASP A 156 16.95 -21.67 0.56
C ASP A 156 17.44 -23.10 0.19
N GLY A 157 18.48 -23.19 -0.64
CA GLY A 157 19.17 -24.43 -0.96
C GLY A 157 20.35 -24.66 -0.03
N SER A 158 20.13 -25.44 1.03
CA SER A 158 21.10 -26.00 1.98
C SER A 158 21.81 -25.01 2.92
N PHE A 159 21.23 -24.83 4.10
CA PHE A 159 22.00 -24.76 5.35
C PHE A 159 21.15 -25.36 6.47
N ALA A 160 21.12 -26.69 6.56
CA ALA A 160 20.65 -27.35 7.76
C ALA A 160 21.76 -27.21 8.82
N PRO A 161 21.52 -26.57 9.98
CA PRO A 161 22.45 -26.68 11.08
C PRO A 161 22.41 -28.12 11.61
N GLU A 162 23.58 -28.76 11.62
CA GLU A 162 23.81 -30.08 12.20
C GLU A 162 23.48 -30.01 13.70
N LEU A 163 22.35 -30.61 14.10
CA LEU A 163 21.95 -30.75 15.49
C LEU A 163 22.52 -32.06 16.04
N ASP A 164 23.28 -31.90 17.13
CA ASP A 164 23.94 -32.94 17.92
C ASP A 164 22.99 -34.08 18.32
N PRO A 165 23.30 -35.37 18.07
CA PRO A 165 22.37 -36.49 18.28
C PRO A 165 22.49 -37.15 19.65
N GLU A 166 22.88 -36.44 20.71
CA GLU A 166 22.79 -36.95 22.08
C GLU A 166 21.81 -36.11 22.89
N LEU A 167 20.54 -36.53 22.89
CA LEU A 167 19.57 -36.47 24.00
C LEU A 167 18.18 -36.77 23.45
N THR A 168 17.75 -38.03 23.55
CA THR A 168 16.39 -38.43 23.96
C THR A 168 16.31 -39.96 23.96
N SER A 169 16.48 -40.53 25.15
CA SER A 169 16.03 -41.88 25.48
C SER A 169 14.58 -41.80 25.99
N SER A 170 13.69 -42.63 25.42
CA SER A 170 12.68 -43.40 26.18
C SER A 170 11.75 -44.18 25.23
N SER A 171 11.87 -45.51 25.31
CA SER A 171 10.87 -46.59 25.18
C SER A 171 9.36 -46.20 25.19
N ALA A 172 8.37 -46.90 24.62
CA ALA A 172 8.11 -48.10 23.76
C ALA A 172 6.53 -48.21 23.68
N PRO A 173 5.82 -49.26 23.17
CA PRO A 173 6.13 -50.36 22.24
C PRO A 173 5.11 -50.59 21.07
N VAL A 174 5.61 -51.22 20.00
CA VAL A 174 5.12 -52.40 19.23
C VAL A 174 3.63 -52.58 18.86
N ASN A 175 3.37 -52.57 17.54
CA ASN A 175 2.64 -53.56 16.73
C ASN A 175 2.82 -53.12 15.25
N GLY A 176 3.23 -53.88 14.25
CA GLY A 176 3.22 -55.32 14.00
C GLY A 176 2.51 -55.56 12.65
N SER A 177 3.27 -55.96 11.60
CA SER A 177 2.86 -56.57 10.30
C SER A 177 3.27 -55.82 9.01
N THR A 178 4.37 -56.28 8.41
CA THR A 178 4.71 -56.33 6.96
C THR A 178 4.07 -57.61 6.33
N PRO A 179 4.24 -57.98 5.04
CA PRO A 179 5.08 -57.48 3.93
C PRO A 179 4.22 -57.17 2.66
N ASP A 180 4.66 -56.89 1.43
CA ASP A 180 5.84 -57.26 0.65
C ASP A 180 5.82 -56.48 -0.69
N SER A 181 6.93 -56.54 -1.44
CA SER A 181 7.09 -56.30 -2.89
C SER A 181 7.94 -55.09 -3.29
N ALA A 182 9.16 -55.43 -3.70
CA ALA A 182 10.09 -54.64 -4.50
C ALA A 182 9.56 -54.40 -5.92
N ASP A 183 9.94 -53.28 -6.53
CA ASP A 183 10.53 -53.31 -7.88
C ASP A 183 11.38 -52.06 -8.16
N GLU A 184 12.42 -52.27 -8.94
CA GLU A 184 13.39 -51.32 -9.47
C GLU A 184 12.78 -50.43 -10.56
N SER A 185 13.34 -49.26 -10.81
CA SER A 185 13.93 -48.91 -12.13
C SER A 185 14.25 -47.43 -12.26
N ALA A 186 15.29 -47.21 -13.06
CA ALA A 186 15.99 -45.97 -13.29
C ALA A 186 15.26 -44.97 -14.20
N THR A 187 15.91 -43.81 -14.37
CA THR A 187 15.77 -42.84 -15.48
C THR A 187 14.51 -41.98 -15.41
N SER A 188 14.57 -40.66 -15.29
CA SER A 188 15.19 -39.76 -16.26
C SER A 188 15.00 -38.30 -15.80
N LYS A 189 16.01 -37.46 -16.03
CA LYS A 189 15.89 -35.99 -15.90
C LYS A 189 14.99 -35.47 -17.02
N PRO A 190 13.97 -34.63 -16.74
CA PRO A 190 13.39 -33.81 -17.79
C PRO A 190 14.23 -32.55 -17.97
N GLN A 191 14.78 -32.39 -19.17
CA GLN A 191 15.23 -31.10 -19.70
C GLN A 191 14.00 -30.18 -19.74
N SER A 192 13.96 -29.17 -18.87
CA SER A 192 12.96 -28.12 -18.94
C SER A 192 13.36 -27.16 -20.05
N SER A 193 12.56 -27.22 -21.12
CA SER A 193 12.53 -26.34 -22.27
C SER A 193 12.57 -24.87 -21.89
N HIS A 194 13.44 -24.15 -22.56
CA HIS A 194 13.44 -22.70 -22.68
C HIS A 194 12.13 -22.30 -23.39
N THR A 195 11.13 -21.81 -22.66
CA THR A 195 10.03 -21.06 -23.28
C THR A 195 10.56 -19.65 -23.52
N SER A 196 10.63 -19.27 -24.79
CA SER A 196 10.74 -17.88 -25.19
C SER A 196 9.37 -17.26 -24.97
N ASP A 197 9.16 -16.70 -23.77
CA ASP A 197 8.01 -15.86 -23.46
C ASP A 197 8.17 -14.52 -24.22
N GLU A 198 7.92 -14.55 -25.52
CA GLU A 198 7.56 -13.37 -26.29
C GLU A 198 6.08 -13.09 -26.00
N ASP A 199 5.81 -12.53 -24.82
CA ASP A 199 4.45 -12.15 -24.41
C ASP A 199 4.00 -10.93 -25.22
N ASP A 200 3.00 -11.18 -26.07
CA ASP A 200 2.15 -10.21 -26.74
C ASP A 200 1.73 -9.11 -25.76
N ILE A 201 2.18 -7.90 -26.03
CA ILE A 201 1.62 -6.70 -25.41
C ILE A 201 0.26 -6.54 -26.07
N GLU A 202 -0.82 -7.00 -25.42
CA GLU A 202 -2.16 -6.62 -25.83
C GLU A 202 -2.24 -5.10 -25.72
N GLU A 203 -2.04 -4.44 -26.85
CA GLU A 203 -2.32 -3.03 -27.01
C GLU A 203 -3.81 -2.84 -26.69
N LEU A 204 -4.10 -2.04 -25.65
CA LEU A 204 -5.48 -1.68 -25.31
C LEU A 204 -6.21 -1.27 -26.58
N SER A 205 -7.31 -1.96 -26.88
CA SER A 205 -8.11 -1.64 -28.07
C SER A 205 -8.56 -0.17 -28.01
N ASP A 206 -8.67 0.45 -29.17
CA ASP A 206 -9.06 1.87 -29.25
C ASP A 206 -10.42 2.13 -28.58
N GLU A 207 -11.33 1.13 -28.57
CA GLU A 207 -12.60 1.22 -27.85
C GLU A 207 -12.41 1.28 -26.33
N LYS A 208 -11.46 0.50 -25.77
CA LYS A 208 -11.16 0.55 -24.33
C LYS A 208 -10.58 1.92 -23.95
N ARG A 209 -9.63 2.44 -24.75
CA ARG A 209 -9.04 3.78 -24.55
C ARG A 209 -10.10 4.88 -24.59
N SER A 210 -10.95 4.89 -25.61
CA SER A 210 -12.03 5.88 -25.75
C SER A 210 -12.98 5.86 -24.55
N LYS A 211 -13.32 4.67 -24.04
CA LYS A 211 -14.18 4.52 -22.86
C LYS A 211 -13.52 5.10 -21.60
N TYR A 212 -12.21 4.92 -21.43
CA TYR A 212 -11.48 5.50 -20.30
C TYR A 212 -11.43 7.03 -20.40
N ASP A 213 -11.19 7.58 -21.58
CA ASP A 213 -11.15 9.04 -21.78
C ASP A 213 -12.49 9.70 -21.45
N GLU A 214 -13.61 9.08 -21.84
CA GLU A 214 -14.94 9.53 -21.46
C GLU A 214 -15.16 9.49 -19.95
N LEU A 215 -14.68 8.45 -19.26
CA LEU A 215 -14.76 8.34 -17.81
C LEU A 215 -13.91 9.40 -17.13
N ILE A 216 -12.65 9.57 -17.53
CA ILE A 216 -11.74 10.58 -16.98
C ILE A 216 -12.36 11.96 -17.13
N LYS A 217 -12.82 12.30 -18.32
CA LYS A 217 -13.47 13.60 -18.57
C LYS A 217 -14.69 13.81 -17.68
N LYS A 218 -15.54 12.79 -17.54
CA LYS A 218 -16.71 12.84 -16.64
C LYS A 218 -16.29 13.16 -15.20
N TYR A 219 -15.22 12.54 -14.69
CA TYR A 219 -14.73 12.76 -13.33
C TYR A 219 -14.03 14.10 -13.16
N ASP A 220 -13.25 14.52 -14.14
CA ASP A 220 -12.59 15.83 -14.16
C ASP A 220 -13.62 16.97 -14.14
N ASP A 221 -14.66 16.87 -14.97
CA ASP A 221 -15.76 17.83 -15.00
C ASP A 221 -16.55 17.83 -13.68
N LYS A 222 -16.85 16.63 -13.14
CA LYS A 222 -17.58 16.47 -11.87
C LYS A 222 -16.83 17.12 -10.71
N TRP A 223 -15.58 16.75 -10.50
CA TRP A 223 -14.82 17.22 -9.35
C TRP A 223 -14.45 18.70 -9.46
N THR A 224 -14.19 19.21 -10.68
CA THR A 224 -14.04 20.66 -10.90
C THR A 224 -15.27 21.43 -10.45
N LYS A 225 -16.46 20.99 -10.89
CA LYS A 225 -17.71 21.66 -10.55
C LYS A 225 -18.00 21.63 -9.05
N GLN A 226 -17.69 20.52 -8.37
CA GLN A 226 -17.83 20.42 -6.92
C GLN A 226 -16.84 21.32 -6.18
N ASN A 227 -15.63 21.51 -6.72
CA ASN A 227 -14.59 22.35 -6.12
C ASN A 227 -14.86 23.86 -6.25
N GLU A 228 -15.67 24.29 -7.23
CA GLU A 228 -16.09 25.68 -7.37
C GLU A 228 -17.17 26.10 -6.35
N ASP A 229 -17.86 25.13 -5.75
CA ASP A 229 -18.86 25.38 -4.73
C ASP A 229 -18.18 25.66 -3.38
N LYS A 230 -18.26 26.91 -2.92
CA LYS A 230 -17.60 27.38 -1.69
C LYS A 230 -18.16 26.74 -0.41
N ASP A 231 -19.38 26.21 -0.48
CA ASP A 231 -20.02 25.52 0.64
C ASP A 231 -19.82 23.99 0.56
N SER A 232 -19.05 23.51 -0.43
CA SER A 232 -18.73 22.09 -0.59
C SER A 232 -17.86 21.57 0.56
N LEU A 233 -18.23 20.41 1.08
CA LEU A 233 -17.39 19.62 2.00
C LEU A 233 -16.29 18.83 1.26
N PHE A 234 -16.24 18.92 -0.07
CA PHE A 234 -15.25 18.27 -0.92
C PHE A 234 -14.36 19.31 -1.60
N GLU A 235 -13.06 19.05 -1.55
CA GLU A 235 -12.05 19.86 -2.21
C GLU A 235 -11.04 18.95 -2.93
N LEU A 236 -10.69 19.29 -4.18
CA LEU A 236 -9.71 18.57 -4.99
C LEU A 236 -8.46 19.42 -5.17
N TYR A 237 -7.35 18.96 -4.61
CA TYR A 237 -6.03 19.51 -4.92
C TYR A 237 -5.38 18.71 -6.06
N ARG A 238 -5.19 19.36 -7.20
CA ARG A 238 -4.50 18.80 -8.36
C ARG A 238 -3.01 19.00 -8.21
N VAL A 239 -2.27 17.91 -7.99
CA VAL A 239 -0.80 17.98 -7.93
C VAL A 239 -0.26 18.38 -9.31
N PRO A 240 0.53 19.47 -9.40
CA PRO A 240 1.08 19.92 -10.66
C PRO A 240 1.99 18.88 -11.32
N PRO A 241 2.08 18.84 -12.66
CA PRO A 241 3.04 17.98 -13.34
C PRO A 241 4.47 18.22 -12.83
N ARG A 242 5.22 17.11 -12.65
CA ARG A 242 6.60 17.07 -12.13
C ARG A 242 6.76 17.40 -10.64
N ALA A 243 5.67 17.63 -9.92
CA ALA A 243 5.67 17.49 -8.47
C ALA A 243 5.41 16.02 -8.12
N ASN A 244 6.12 15.49 -7.11
CA ASN A 244 5.86 14.13 -6.66
C ASN A 244 4.60 14.15 -5.77
N ASP A 245 3.61 13.32 -6.08
CA ASP A 245 2.45 13.08 -5.24
C ASP A 245 2.82 12.40 -3.90
N ASP A 246 3.98 11.75 -3.83
CA ASP A 246 4.49 11.20 -2.56
C ASP A 246 4.92 12.30 -1.56
N TRP A 247 5.18 13.54 -2.00
CA TRP A 247 5.54 14.65 -1.09
C TRP A 247 4.42 15.05 -0.14
N PHE A 248 3.19 14.62 -0.43
CA PHE A 248 1.99 14.98 0.32
C PHE A 248 1.73 14.05 1.52
N TRP A 249 2.46 12.94 1.60
CA TRP A 249 2.34 11.93 2.67
C TRP A 249 3.50 11.95 3.65
N MET A 250 4.57 12.65 3.30
CA MET A 250 5.61 13.00 4.26
C MET A 250 5.06 14.14 5.10
#